data_AF-A0A960PNX9-F1
#
_entry.id   AF-A0A960PNX9-F1
#
_cell.length_a   1.000
_cell.length_b   1.000
_cell.length_c   1.000
_cell.angle_alpha   90.00
_cell.angle_beta   90.00
_cell.angle_gamma   90.00
#
_symmetry.space_group_name_H-M   'P 1'
#
loop_
_entity.id
_entity.type
_entity.pdbx_description
1 polymer ?
#
loop_
_entity_poly.entity_id
_entity_poly.type
_entity_poly.pdbx_seq_one_letter_code
_entity_poly.pdbx_strand_id
1 'polypeptide(L)'
;MKVTIQIDDELYRKVKAKSALEGRAIREVTEDLYRRYVEGEVIELRAKEELRPEAPLAVPPWFAVLSDRTRASTDHAVKSIRRSIGKGIAREHGL
;
A
#
# COMPACT_ATOMS: atom_id res chain seq x y z
N MET A 1 -7.85 -39.56 -5.32
CA MET A 1 -7.26 -39.49 -6.69
C MET A 1 -5.94 -38.74 -6.61
N LYS A 2 -4.93 -39.09 -7.42
CA LYS A 2 -3.65 -38.37 -7.51
C LYS A 2 -3.61 -37.59 -8.82
N VAL A 3 -3.21 -36.32 -8.74
CA VAL A 3 -3.02 -35.44 -9.91
C VAL A 3 -1.63 -34.83 -9.80
N THR A 4 -0.93 -34.71 -10.93
CA THR A 4 0.36 -34.02 -11.02
C THR A 4 0.14 -32.72 -11.79
N ILE A 5 0.48 -31.60 -11.17
CA ILE A 5 0.41 -30.26 -11.78
C ILE A 5 1.81 -29.67 -11.85
N GLN A 6 2.12 -29.00 -12.95
CA GLN A 6 3.35 -28.22 -13.07
C GLN A 6 3.10 -26.82 -12.53
N ILE A 7 3.96 -26.36 -11.64
CA ILE A 7 3.90 -25.03 -11.02
C ILE A 7 5.30 -24.45 -11.14
N ASP A 8 5.39 -23.14 -11.32
CA ASP A 8 6.65 -22.43 -11.20
C ASP A 8 7.32 -22.69 -9.84
N ASP A 9 8.63 -22.93 -9.85
CA ASP A 9 9.42 -23.30 -8.67
C ASP A 9 9.43 -22.19 -7.62
N GLU A 10 9.50 -20.92 -8.04
CA GLU A 10 9.49 -19.77 -7.15
C GLU A 10 8.14 -19.65 -6.45
N LEU A 11 7.05 -19.83 -7.22
CA LEU A 11 5.69 -19.86 -6.67
C LEU A 11 5.51 -21.00 -5.67
N TYR A 12 5.96 -22.21 -6.01
CA TYR A 12 5.89 -23.36 -5.10
C TYR A 12 6.64 -23.09 -3.77
N ARG A 13 7.83 -22.49 -3.83
CA ARG A 13 8.60 -22.13 -2.62
C ARG A 13 7.84 -21.14 -1.73
N LYS A 14 7.24 -20.10 -2.32
CA LYS A 14 6.43 -19.11 -1.59
C LYS A 14 5.21 -19.75 -0.93
N VAL A 15 4.49 -20.60 -1.67
CA VAL A 15 3.33 -21.33 -1.13
C VAL A 15 3.76 -22.24 0.01
N LYS A 16 4.83 -23.02 -0.17
CA LYS A 16 5.36 -23.92 0.87
C LYS A 16 5.73 -23.16 2.15
N ALA A 17 6.40 -22.02 2.03
CA ALA A 17 6.75 -21.18 3.19
C ALA A 17 5.49 -20.67 3.90
N LYS A 18 4.52 -20.14 3.15
CA LYS A 18 3.25 -19.64 3.70
C LYS A 18 2.44 -20.74 4.38
N SER A 19 2.29 -21.90 3.74
CA SER A 19 1.60 -23.06 4.31
C SER A 19 2.25 -23.55 5.61
N ALA A 20 3.59 -23.56 5.68
CA ALA A 20 4.30 -23.92 6.90
C ALA A 20 4.04 -22.93 8.04
N LEU A 21 4.02 -21.62 7.76
CA LEU A 21 3.69 -20.58 8.74
C LEU A 21 2.24 -20.69 9.24
N GLU A 22 1.31 -21.06 8.35
CA GLU A 22 -0.11 -21.26 8.70
C GLU A 22 -0.39 -22.63 9.33
N GLY A 23 0.60 -23.54 9.39
CA GLY A 23 0.42 -24.90 9.90
C GLY A 23 -0.52 -25.76 9.04
N ARG A 24 -0.70 -25.42 7.75
CA ARG A 24 -1.59 -26.11 6.82
C ARG A 24 -0.81 -26.98 5.85
N ALA A 25 -1.37 -28.12 5.45
CA ALA A 25 -0.76 -28.91 4.39
C ALA A 25 -0.94 -28.21 3.04
N ILE A 26 0.09 -28.27 2.17
CA ILE A 26 0.02 -27.69 0.82
C ILE A 26 -1.20 -28.23 0.07
N ARG A 27 -1.50 -29.53 0.22
CA ARG A 27 -2.67 -30.16 -0.39
C ARG A 27 -3.99 -29.48 0.03
N GLU A 28 -4.18 -29.21 1.31
CA GLU A 28 -5.40 -28.57 1.83
C GLU A 28 -5.54 -27.15 1.29
N VAL A 29 -4.43 -26.41 1.23
CA VAL A 29 -4.39 -25.06 0.65
C VAL A 29 -4.75 -25.11 -0.84
N THR A 30 -4.19 -26.06 -1.58
CA THR A 30 -4.48 -26.23 -3.01
C THR A 30 -5.92 -26.64 -3.28
N GLU A 31 -6.48 -27.57 -2.51
CA GLU A 31 -7.89 -27.99 -2.63
C GLU A 31 -8.86 -26.83 -2.33
N ASP A 32 -8.57 -26.03 -1.31
CA ASP A 32 -9.34 -24.83 -0.94
C ASP A 32 -9.27 -23.76 -2.05
N LEU A 33 -8.07 -23.49 -2.59
CA LEU A 33 -7.90 -22.54 -3.71
C LEU A 33 -8.68 -22.96 -4.96
N TYR A 34 -8.65 -24.24 -5.32
CA TYR A 34 -9.43 -24.73 -6.46
C TYR A 34 -10.93 -24.62 -6.22
N ARG A 35 -11.40 -24.91 -5.00
CA ARG A 35 -12.81 -24.77 -4.64
C ARG A 35 -13.29 -23.34 -4.81
N ARG A 36 -12.60 -22.38 -4.18
CA ARG A 36 -12.93 -20.95 -4.27
C ARG A 36 -12.85 -20.43 -5.70
N TYR A 37 -11.93 -20.96 -6.50
CA TYR A 37 -11.81 -20.58 -7.91
C TYR A 37 -13.04 -21.01 -8.71
N VAL A 38 -13.53 -22.24 -8.51
CA VAL A 38 -14.73 -22.76 -9.17
C VAL A 38 -16.01 -22.06 -8.66
N GLU A 39 -16.06 -21.72 -7.38
CA GLU A 39 -17.17 -20.98 -6.76
C GLU A 39 -17.18 -19.49 -7.16
N GLY A 40 -16.16 -19.00 -7.88
CA GLY A 40 -16.08 -17.62 -8.35
C GLY A 40 -15.52 -16.62 -7.35
N GLU A 41 -15.29 -17.03 -6.10
CA GLU A 41 -14.81 -16.16 -5.00
C GLU A 41 -13.42 -15.56 -5.27
N VAL A 42 -12.55 -16.28 -5.99
CA VAL A 42 -11.19 -15.81 -6.29
C VAL A 42 -11.19 -14.65 -7.30
N ILE A 43 -12.19 -14.60 -8.19
CA ILE A 43 -12.34 -13.53 -9.18
C ILE A 43 -12.90 -12.27 -8.51
N GLU A 44 -13.82 -12.43 -7.55
CA GLU A 44 -14.40 -11.30 -6.82
C GLU A 44 -13.36 -10.51 -6.02
N LEU A 45 -12.34 -11.17 -5.45
CA LEU A 45 -11.27 -10.46 -4.74
C LEU A 45 -10.43 -9.57 -5.66
N ARG A 46 -10.08 -10.07 -6.85
CA ARG A 46 -9.32 -9.29 -7.84
C ARG A 46 -10.16 -8.16 -8.43
N ALA A 47 -11.43 -8.43 -8.74
CA ALA A 47 -12.36 -7.40 -9.21
C ALA A 47 -12.60 -6.31 -8.15
N LYS A 48 -12.65 -6.68 -6.85
CA LYS A 48 -12.80 -5.73 -5.74
C LYS A 48 -11.53 -4.90 -5.49
N GLU A 49 -10.36 -5.43 -5.81
CA GLU A 49 -9.09 -4.70 -5.79
C GLU A 49 -9.00 -3.70 -6.95
N GLU A 50 -9.45 -4.10 -8.16
CA GLU A 50 -9.55 -3.21 -9.34
C GLU A 50 -10.66 -2.16 -9.19
N LEU A 51 -11.73 -2.45 -8.44
CA LEU A 51 -12.83 -1.55 -8.14
C LEU A 51 -12.64 -0.78 -6.83
N ARG A 52 -11.41 -0.66 -6.32
CA ARG A 52 -11.11 0.30 -5.27
C ARG A 52 -10.89 1.65 -5.94
N PRO A 53 -11.88 2.58 -5.95
CA PRO A 53 -11.55 3.96 -6.31
C PRO A 53 -10.44 4.39 -5.35
N GLU A 54 -9.38 5.02 -5.89
CA GLU A 54 -8.40 5.79 -5.14
C GLU A 54 -9.17 6.62 -4.11
N ALA A 55 -9.27 6.13 -2.87
CA ALA A 55 -10.00 6.83 -1.84
C ALA A 55 -9.31 8.17 -1.72
N PRO A 56 -10.02 9.31 -1.89
CA PRO A 56 -9.39 10.60 -1.68
C PRO A 56 -8.80 10.53 -0.28
N LEU A 57 -7.46 10.62 -0.20
CA LEU A 57 -6.73 10.67 1.06
C LEU A 57 -7.50 11.63 1.93
N ALA A 58 -8.15 11.12 2.98
CA ALA A 58 -9.03 11.92 3.81
C ALA A 58 -8.19 13.05 4.36
N VAL A 59 -8.31 14.23 3.74
CA VAL A 59 -7.45 15.37 4.01
C VAL A 59 -7.75 15.75 5.46
N PRO A 60 -6.79 15.58 6.39
CA PRO A 60 -7.06 15.85 7.78
C PRO A 60 -7.52 17.32 7.95
N PRO A 61 -8.42 17.63 8.88
CA PRO A 61 -8.92 19.00 9.05
C PRO A 61 -7.82 20.06 9.26
N TRP A 62 -6.65 19.66 9.80
CA TRP A 62 -5.49 20.53 9.98
C TRP A 62 -4.75 20.88 8.67
N PHE A 63 -4.97 20.13 7.58
CA PHE A 63 -4.35 20.37 6.28
C PHE A 63 -4.91 21.62 5.58
N ALA A 64 -6.20 21.94 5.79
CA ALA A 64 -6.81 23.17 5.31
C ALA A 64 -6.17 24.42 5.94
N VAL A 65 -5.70 24.29 7.19
CA VAL A 65 -4.98 25.36 7.90
C VAL A 65 -3.59 25.58 7.31
N LEU A 66 -2.95 24.55 6.75
CA LEU A 66 -1.65 24.71 6.06
C LEU A 66 -1.77 25.19 4.62
N SER A 67 -2.88 24.90 3.92
CA SER A 67 -3.01 25.26 2.50
C SER A 67 -2.94 26.77 2.22
N ASP A 68 -3.34 27.61 3.18
CA ASP A 68 -3.18 29.06 3.06
C ASP A 68 -1.73 29.51 3.05
N ARG A 69 -0.82 28.75 3.69
CA ARG A 69 0.62 29.06 3.72
C ARG A 69 1.39 28.45 2.56
N THR A 70 0.92 27.33 2.00
CA THR A 70 1.59 26.69 0.86
C THR A 70 1.26 27.36 -0.47
N ARG A 71 0.10 28.02 -0.57
CA ARG A 71 -0.31 28.74 -1.80
C ARG A 71 0.58 29.94 -2.14
N ALA A 72 1.35 30.45 -1.18
CA ALA A 72 2.28 31.56 -1.35
C ALA A 72 3.72 31.14 -1.74
N SER A 73 4.00 29.83 -1.83
CA SER A 73 5.37 29.32 -2.06
C SER A 73 5.46 28.51 -3.35
N THR A 74 5.74 29.20 -4.46
CA THR A 74 6.06 28.58 -5.76
C THR A 74 7.52 28.17 -5.91
N ASP A 75 8.37 28.42 -4.90
CA ASP A 75 9.79 28.06 -4.93
C ASP A 75 10.10 26.96 -3.90
N HIS A 76 10.37 25.76 -4.40
CA HIS A 76 10.73 24.59 -3.59
C HIS A 76 12.25 24.36 -3.54
N ALA A 77 13.07 25.32 -3.98
CA ALA A 77 14.52 25.17 -3.88
C ALA A 77 14.96 25.07 -2.41
N VAL A 78 15.80 24.07 -2.09
CA VAL A 78 16.34 23.83 -0.74
C VAL A 78 16.98 25.08 -0.13
N LYS A 79 17.61 25.93 -0.95
CA LYS A 79 18.18 27.22 -0.53
C LYS A 79 17.12 28.22 -0.07
N SER A 80 15.96 28.25 -0.74
CA SER A 80 14.82 29.12 -0.41
C SER A 80 14.20 28.70 0.93
N ILE A 81 14.04 27.40 1.14
CA ILE A 81 13.56 26.83 2.42
C ILE A 81 14.48 27.23 3.58
N ARG A 82 15.80 27.03 3.44
CA ARG A 82 16.77 27.37 4.50
C ARG A 82 16.75 28.86 4.85
N ARG A 83 16.58 29.74 3.85
CA ARG A 83 16.49 31.20 4.05
C ARG A 83 15.21 31.60 4.78
N SER A 84 14.08 30.97 4.44
CA SER A 84 12.79 31.25 5.09
C SER A 84 12.79 30.84 6.57
N ILE A 85 13.34 29.67 6.88
CA ILE A 85 13.51 29.18 8.25
C ILE A 85 14.39 30.13 9.06
N GLY A 86 15.55 30.53 8.51
CA GLY A 86 16.45 31.47 9.18
C GLY A 86 15.80 32.82 9.49
N LYS A 87 14.99 33.36 8.57
CA LYS A 87 14.23 34.60 8.80
C LYS A 87 13.14 34.44 9.86
N GLY A 88 12.46 33.30 9.90
CA GLY A 88 11.47 33.00 10.94
C GLY A 88 12.08 32.98 12.34
N ILE A 89 13.19 32.27 12.48
CA ILE A 89 13.93 32.14 13.76
C ILE A 89 14.45 33.51 14.23
N ALA A 90 15.02 34.32 13.33
CA ALA A 90 15.49 35.67 13.69
C ALA A 90 14.34 36.55 14.23
N ARG A 91 13.16 36.46 13.60
CA ARG A 91 11.97 37.21 14.01
C ARG A 91 11.38 36.76 15.36
N GLU A 92 11.43 35.46 15.65
CA GLU A 92 10.99 34.92 16.95
C GLU A 92 11.98 35.23 18.09
N HIS A 93 13.27 35.32 17.78
CA HIS A 93 14.31 35.63 18.75
C HIS A 93 14.71 37.11 18.83
N GLY A 94 14.01 38.00 18.10
CA GLY A 94 14.22 39.46 18.16
C GLY A 94 15.57 39.94 17.65
N LEU A 95 16.15 39.24 16.66
CA LEU A 95 17.42 39.58 15.99
C LEU A 95 17.18 40.23 14.62
#